data_AF-A0A221UY31-F1
#
_entry.id   AF-A0A221UY31-F1
#
_cell.length_a   1.000
_cell.length_b   1.000
_cell.length_c   1.000
_cell.angle_alpha   90.00
_cell.angle_beta   90.00
_cell.angle_gamma   90.00
#
_symmetry.space_group_name_H-M   'P 1'
#
loop_
_entity.id
_entity.type
_entity.pdbx_description
1 polymer ?
#
loop_
_entity_poly.entity_id
_entity_poly.type
_entity_poly.pdbx_seq_one_letter_code
_entity_poly.pdbx_strand_id
1 'polypeptide(L)'
;MESRVKAVEALFAVLDWEIATFQSESGLGCLVGCGKCCTHPDIDASPLEFLPWAFNLFLNGKAETTLEELKVSDNSICHLYRPLSVLDSNSGRCGDYKFRGLICRLFGYGASRDKLGQLRLATCKIIKENQADLYENSKVAMKNGLYVPIFTDYYMNLNQIDFRMGNSILPINKAMKAAIEEVLQYYAYRPFPEGHKVTA
;
A
#
# COMPACT_ATOMS: atom_id res chain seq x y z
N MET A 1 14.81 -14.07 -1.64
CA MET A 1 13.86 -13.22 -0.89
C MET A 1 14.21 -11.74 -1.07
N GLU A 2 15.41 -11.34 -0.63
CA GLU A 2 15.86 -9.95 -0.62
C GLU A 2 15.82 -9.25 -1.98
N SER A 3 16.10 -9.94 -3.09
CA SER A 3 15.97 -9.37 -4.43
C SER A 3 14.53 -8.93 -4.76
N ARG A 4 13.53 -9.74 -4.40
CA ARG A 4 12.11 -9.39 -4.56
C ARG A 4 11.74 -8.20 -3.66
N VAL A 5 12.21 -8.19 -2.40
CA VAL A 5 12.00 -7.07 -1.48
C VAL A 5 12.55 -5.77 -2.07
N LYS A 6 13.83 -5.76 -2.49
CA LYS A 6 14.48 -4.59 -3.10
C LYS A 6 13.77 -4.13 -4.38
N ALA A 7 13.27 -5.05 -5.20
CA ALA A 7 12.52 -4.72 -6.40
C ALA A 7 11.18 -4.04 -6.08
N VAL A 8 10.44 -4.51 -5.06
CA VAL A 8 9.20 -3.86 -4.62
C VAL A 8 9.49 -2.49 -4.01
N GLU A 9 10.55 -2.36 -3.20
CA GLU A 9 10.98 -1.07 -2.64
C GLU A 9 11.36 -0.07 -3.75
N ALA A 10 12.07 -0.50 -4.79
CA ALA A 10 12.42 0.33 -5.93
C ALA A 10 11.16 0.78 -6.70
N LEU A 11 10.20 -0.11 -6.91
CA LEU A 11 8.91 0.23 -7.52
C LEU A 11 8.17 1.29 -6.70
N PHE A 12 8.17 1.16 -5.37
CA PHE A 12 7.54 2.13 -4.47
C PHE A 12 8.26 3.48 -4.46
N ALA A 13 9.59 3.50 -4.54
CA ALA A 13 10.36 4.74 -4.59
C ALA A 13 10.04 5.56 -5.85
N VAL A 14 9.90 4.90 -7.01
CA VAL A 14 9.45 5.55 -8.25
C VAL A 14 8.05 6.10 -8.09
N LEU A 15 7.12 5.28 -7.57
CA LEU A 15 5.74 5.71 -7.35
C LEU A 15 5.62 6.90 -6.41
N ASP A 16 6.34 6.89 -5.29
CA ASP A 16 6.28 7.99 -4.33
C ASP A 16 6.79 9.31 -4.95
N TRP A 17 7.79 9.25 -5.84
CA TRP A 17 8.25 10.42 -6.60
C TRP A 17 7.19 10.92 -7.60
N GLU A 18 6.55 10.02 -8.35
CA GLU A 18 5.48 10.38 -9.29
C GLU A 18 4.27 10.97 -8.57
N ILE A 19 3.89 10.39 -7.42
CA ILE A 19 2.81 10.92 -6.57
C ILE A 19 3.18 12.31 -6.06
N ALA A 20 4.39 12.52 -5.56
CA ALA A 20 4.82 13.83 -5.06
C ALA A 20 4.76 14.89 -6.17
N THR A 21 5.15 14.53 -7.39
CA THR A 21 5.05 15.40 -8.57
C THR A 21 3.59 15.74 -8.88
N PHE A 22 2.73 14.72 -8.99
CA PHE A 22 1.30 14.92 -9.24
C PHE A 22 0.64 15.79 -8.16
N GLN A 23 0.96 15.57 -6.88
CA GLN A 23 0.44 16.38 -5.77
C GLN A 23 0.90 17.84 -5.86
N SER A 24 2.16 18.09 -6.24
CA SER A 24 2.68 19.44 -6.42
C SER A 24 2.00 20.18 -7.57
N GLU A 25 1.70 19.49 -8.67
CA GLU A 25 1.09 20.10 -9.86
C GLU A 25 -0.43 20.25 -9.74
N SER A 26 -1.10 19.30 -9.09
CA SER A 26 -2.55 19.34 -8.87
C SER A 26 -2.98 20.18 -7.67
N GLY A 27 -2.09 20.33 -6.68
CA GLY A 27 -2.42 20.87 -5.36
C GLY A 27 -3.25 19.92 -4.49
N LEU A 28 -3.58 18.71 -4.96
CA LEU A 28 -4.40 17.75 -4.22
C LEU A 28 -3.63 17.15 -3.02
N GLY A 29 -4.27 17.17 -1.86
CA GLY A 29 -3.70 16.67 -0.61
C GLY A 29 -4.69 15.84 0.19
N CYS A 30 -4.19 14.87 0.95
CA CYS A 30 -5.01 14.18 1.95
C CYS A 30 -5.20 15.12 3.14
N LEU A 31 -6.39 15.09 3.76
CA LEU A 31 -6.62 15.85 4.98
C LEU A 31 -5.73 15.30 6.11
N VAL A 32 -5.11 16.21 6.86
CA VAL A 32 -4.29 15.87 8.02
C VAL A 32 -5.13 15.11 9.05
N GLY A 33 -4.64 13.97 9.53
CA GLY A 33 -5.35 13.14 10.50
C GLY A 33 -6.49 12.29 9.92
N CYS A 34 -6.58 12.18 8.58
CA CYS A 34 -7.53 11.27 7.93
C CYS A 34 -6.99 9.85 7.86
N GLY A 35 -7.77 8.89 8.38
CA GLY A 35 -7.46 7.46 8.34
C GLY A 35 -8.51 6.62 7.62
N LYS A 36 -9.49 7.24 6.96
CA LYS A 36 -10.64 6.54 6.37
C LYS A 36 -10.29 5.50 5.32
N CYS A 37 -9.18 5.68 4.61
CA CYS A 37 -8.73 4.66 3.65
C CYS A 37 -8.25 3.39 4.36
N CYS A 38 -7.76 3.46 5.60
CA CYS A 38 -7.30 2.29 6.37
C CYS A 38 -8.43 1.57 7.10
N THR A 39 -9.57 2.24 7.33
CA THR A 39 -10.75 1.67 7.99
C THR A 39 -11.80 1.16 7.01
N HIS A 40 -11.54 1.27 5.71
CA HIS A 40 -12.40 0.71 4.68
C HIS A 40 -12.34 -0.82 4.74
N PRO A 41 -13.48 -1.53 4.85
CA PRO A 41 -13.48 -2.98 5.05
C PRO A 41 -13.03 -3.76 3.81
N ASP A 42 -13.31 -3.22 2.62
CA ASP A 42 -13.07 -3.89 1.33
C ASP A 42 -11.81 -3.34 0.66
N ILE A 43 -10.66 -3.46 1.34
CA ILE A 43 -9.36 -3.18 0.72
C ILE A 43 -8.73 -4.52 0.38
N ASP A 44 -8.58 -4.76 -0.91
CA ASP A 44 -7.84 -5.90 -1.41
C ASP A 44 -6.44 -5.47 -1.85
N ALA A 45 -5.49 -6.38 -1.66
CA ALA A 45 -4.09 -6.16 -1.97
C ALA A 45 -3.41 -7.47 -2.37
N SER A 46 -2.31 -7.35 -3.09
CA SER A 46 -1.40 -8.47 -3.29
C SER A 46 -0.49 -8.64 -2.06
N PRO A 47 -0.24 -9.89 -1.62
CA PRO A 47 0.79 -10.18 -0.60
C PRO A 47 2.15 -9.60 -0.96
N LEU A 48 2.47 -9.48 -2.25
CA LEU A 48 3.76 -8.95 -2.70
C LEU A 48 3.96 -7.48 -2.32
N GLU A 49 2.88 -6.70 -2.25
CA GLU A 49 2.92 -5.29 -1.84
C GLU A 49 3.40 -5.12 -0.39
N PHE A 50 3.17 -6.12 0.45
CA PHE A 50 3.57 -6.15 1.86
C PHE A 50 4.83 -6.97 2.11
N LEU A 51 5.51 -7.44 1.06
CA LEU A 51 6.74 -8.22 1.22
C LEU A 51 7.87 -7.42 1.91
N PRO A 52 8.12 -6.14 1.58
CA PRO A 52 9.10 -5.33 2.32
C PRO A 52 8.73 -5.14 3.79
N TRP A 53 7.43 -4.96 4.08
CA TRP A 53 6.92 -4.84 5.45
C TRP A 53 7.16 -6.12 6.26
N ALA A 54 6.77 -7.27 5.72
CA ALA A 54 6.93 -8.57 6.34
C ALA A 54 8.41 -8.90 6.57
N PHE A 55 9.28 -8.59 5.60
CA PHE A 55 10.71 -8.76 5.74
C PHE A 55 11.27 -7.87 6.86
N ASN A 56 10.87 -6.60 6.92
CA ASN A 56 11.26 -5.71 8.02
C ASN A 56 10.81 -6.25 9.39
N LEU A 57 9.60 -6.80 9.52
CA LEU A 57 9.17 -7.44 10.76
C LEU A 57 10.07 -8.62 11.15
N PHE A 58 10.47 -9.44 10.18
CA PHE A 58 11.36 -10.58 10.41
C PHE A 58 12.74 -10.13 10.92
N LEU A 59 13.35 -9.13 10.28
CA LEU A 59 14.65 -8.59 10.72
C LEU A 59 14.60 -8.00 12.13
N ASN A 60 13.43 -7.51 12.55
CA ASN A 60 13.20 -6.93 13.87
C ASN A 60 12.66 -7.96 14.90
N GLY A 61 12.58 -9.26 14.55
CA GLY A 61 12.09 -10.29 15.47
C GLY A 61 10.59 -10.19 15.82
N LYS A 62 9.79 -9.49 15.00
CA LYS A 62 8.36 -9.23 15.23
C LYS A 62 7.42 -10.02 14.32
N ALA A 63 7.97 -10.81 13.39
CA ALA A 63 7.17 -11.52 12.39
C ALA A 63 6.18 -12.51 13.02
N GLU A 64 6.63 -13.38 13.92
CA GLU A 64 5.77 -14.41 14.53
C GLU A 64 4.68 -13.81 15.43
N THR A 65 5.03 -12.84 16.28
CA THR A 65 4.05 -12.18 17.15
C THR A 65 2.97 -11.46 16.34
N THR A 66 3.37 -10.73 15.29
CA THR A 66 2.43 -10.05 14.40
C THR A 66 1.56 -11.03 13.62
N LEU A 67 2.11 -12.18 13.22
CA LEU A 67 1.36 -13.23 12.55
C LEU A 67 0.25 -13.81 13.45
N GLU A 68 0.55 -14.05 14.72
CA GLU A 68 -0.47 -14.51 15.69
C GLU A 68 -1.55 -13.46 15.93
N GLU A 69 -1.19 -12.18 16.04
CA GLU A 69 -2.17 -11.08 16.14
C GLU A 69 -3.12 -11.05 14.92
N LEU A 70 -2.58 -11.23 13.71
CA LEU A 70 -3.35 -11.27 12.47
C LEU A 70 -4.19 -12.55 12.31
N LYS A 71 -3.87 -13.64 13.01
CA LYS A 71 -4.67 -14.87 13.01
C LYS A 71 -5.88 -14.78 13.92
N VAL A 72 -5.75 -14.07 15.04
CA VAL A 72 -6.82 -13.91 16.04
C VAL A 72 -7.80 -12.79 15.65
N SER A 73 -7.34 -11.81 14.88
CA SER A 73 -8.17 -10.68 14.45
C SER A 73 -9.00 -11.00 13.21
N ASP A 74 -10.33 -10.98 13.36
CA ASP A 74 -11.29 -10.96 12.24
C ASP A 74 -11.68 -9.53 11.81
N ASN A 75 -10.93 -8.52 12.26
CA ASN A 75 -11.24 -7.14 11.93
C ASN A 75 -10.89 -6.84 10.46
N SER A 76 -11.78 -6.15 9.76
CA SER A 76 -11.57 -5.67 8.40
C SER A 76 -10.75 -4.38 8.33
N ILE A 77 -10.56 -3.68 9.46
CA ILE A 77 -9.67 -2.53 9.55
C ILE A 77 -8.22 -2.98 9.37
N CYS A 78 -7.47 -2.25 8.53
CA CYS A 78 -6.07 -2.54 8.26
C CYS A 78 -5.24 -2.61 9.55
N HIS A 79 -4.41 -3.64 9.69
CA HIS A 79 -3.53 -3.82 10.86
C HIS A 79 -2.53 -2.67 11.07
N LEU A 80 -2.15 -1.95 10.00
CA LEU A 80 -1.30 -0.76 10.10
C LEU A 80 -2.05 0.49 10.55
N TYR A 81 -3.37 0.45 10.67
CA TYR A 81 -4.15 1.61 11.11
C TYR A 81 -3.79 2.01 12.55
N ARG A 82 -3.62 3.31 12.78
CA ARG A 82 -3.43 3.89 14.11
C ARG A 82 -4.47 5.00 14.32
N PRO A 83 -5.51 4.76 15.14
CA PRO A 83 -6.52 5.77 15.43
C PRO A 83 -5.94 6.91 16.27
N LEU A 84 -6.47 8.12 16.10
CA LEU A 84 -6.12 9.30 16.91
C LEU A 84 -6.83 9.32 18.26
N SER A 85 -7.99 8.67 18.36
CA SER A 85 -8.68 8.49 19.63
C SER A 85 -9.33 7.11 19.70
N VAL A 86 -9.56 6.61 20.91
CA VAL A 86 -10.23 5.32 21.14
C VAL A 86 -11.72 5.39 20.76
N LEU A 87 -12.31 6.60 20.72
CA LEU A 87 -13.73 6.83 20.50
C LEU A 87 -14.08 7.11 19.03
N ASP A 88 -13.12 7.58 18.24
CA ASP A 88 -13.32 7.93 16.83
C ASP A 88 -12.42 7.09 15.92
N SER A 89 -13.03 6.09 15.28
CA SER A 89 -12.39 5.20 14.31
C SER A 89 -12.21 5.84 12.92
N ASN A 90 -12.67 7.07 12.69
CA ASN A 90 -12.50 7.76 11.40
C ASN A 90 -11.30 8.70 11.35
N SER A 91 -10.81 9.12 12.52
CA SER A 91 -9.66 10.02 12.67
C SER A 91 -8.44 9.21 13.05
N GLY A 92 -7.40 9.24 12.21
CA GLY A 92 -6.26 8.35 12.34
C GLY A 92 -5.22 8.55 11.26
N ARG A 93 -4.27 7.62 11.19
CA ARG A 93 -3.24 7.56 10.15
C ARG A 93 -2.76 6.13 9.94
N CYS A 94 -2.02 5.92 8.86
CA CYS A 94 -1.20 4.72 8.77
C CYS A 94 -0.07 4.82 9.80
N GLY A 95 0.18 3.74 10.53
CA GLY A 95 1.29 3.63 11.49
C GLY A 95 2.65 3.52 10.83
N ASP A 96 2.68 3.05 9.57
CA ASP A 96 3.91 2.85 8.82
C ASP A 96 3.75 3.23 7.35
N TYR A 97 4.01 4.51 7.05
CA TYR A 97 3.91 5.03 5.68
C TYR A 97 5.00 4.48 4.76
N LYS A 98 6.17 4.12 5.31
CA LYS A 98 7.27 3.55 4.51
C LYS A 98 6.88 2.19 3.95
N PHE A 99 6.13 1.41 4.72
CA PHE A 99 5.78 0.03 4.38
C PHE A 99 4.31 -0.17 3.96
N ARG A 100 3.58 0.92 3.66
CA ARG A 100 2.23 0.82 3.09
C ARG A 100 2.25 0.14 1.71
N GLY A 101 1.24 -0.66 1.43
CA GLY A 101 1.09 -1.38 0.16
C GLY A 101 0.89 -0.45 -1.04
N LEU A 102 1.02 -1.01 -2.25
CA LEU A 102 0.84 -0.33 -3.53
C LEU A 102 -0.57 0.27 -3.65
N ILE A 103 -1.60 -0.48 -3.26
CA ILE A 103 -3.00 -0.02 -3.22
C ILE A 103 -3.14 1.26 -2.39
N CYS A 104 -2.49 1.33 -1.23
CA CYS A 104 -2.53 2.46 -0.31
C CYS A 104 -1.71 3.66 -0.80
N ARG A 105 -0.76 3.46 -1.72
CA ARG A 105 0.01 4.53 -2.37
C ARG A 105 -0.78 5.15 -3.50
N LEU A 106 -1.31 4.30 -4.39
CA LEU A 106 -2.06 4.72 -5.56
C LEU A 106 -3.41 5.35 -5.18
N PHE A 107 -4.07 4.88 -4.12
CA PHE A 107 -5.33 5.46 -3.69
C PHE A 107 -5.15 6.92 -3.23
N GLY A 108 -5.90 7.83 -3.84
CA GLY A 108 -5.84 9.27 -3.62
C GLY A 108 -5.19 10.04 -4.77
N TYR A 109 -4.18 9.44 -5.41
CA TYR A 109 -3.29 10.14 -6.36
C TYR A 109 -3.00 9.35 -7.64
N GLY A 110 -3.55 8.15 -7.79
CA GLY A 110 -3.47 7.34 -8.99
C GLY A 110 -4.76 7.37 -9.80
N ALA A 111 -4.69 6.90 -11.05
CA ALA A 111 -5.81 6.84 -11.96
C ALA A 111 -6.08 5.43 -12.48
N SER A 112 -7.32 5.19 -12.87
CA SER A 112 -7.76 3.99 -13.59
C SER A 112 -8.25 4.36 -14.97
N ARG A 113 -8.07 3.47 -15.95
CA ARG A 113 -8.59 3.65 -17.31
C ARG A 113 -10.01 3.12 -17.36
N ASP A 114 -10.93 3.89 -17.93
CA ASP A 114 -12.26 3.39 -18.24
C ASP A 114 -12.29 2.60 -19.56
N LYS A 115 -13.46 2.06 -19.91
CA LYS A 115 -13.65 1.26 -21.14
C LYS A 115 -13.36 2.05 -22.43
N LEU A 116 -13.34 3.38 -22.37
CA LEU A 116 -13.03 4.28 -23.48
C LEU A 116 -11.56 4.75 -23.43
N GLY A 117 -10.77 4.23 -22.51
CA GLY A 117 -9.36 4.59 -22.31
C GLY A 117 -9.15 5.91 -21.57
N GLN A 118 -10.21 6.58 -21.09
CA GLN A 118 -10.07 7.84 -20.37
C GLN A 118 -9.60 7.60 -18.94
N LEU A 119 -8.69 8.46 -18.47
CA LEU A 119 -8.16 8.41 -17.11
C LEU A 119 -9.18 8.96 -16.11
N ARG A 120 -9.43 8.20 -15.04
CA ARG A 120 -10.25 8.59 -13.90
C ARG A 120 -9.43 8.53 -12.64
N LEU A 121 -9.29 9.67 -11.97
CA LEU A 121 -8.58 9.78 -10.71
C LEU A 121 -9.30 8.96 -9.62
N ALA A 122 -8.59 8.01 -9.03
CA ALA A 122 -9.05 7.14 -7.95
C ALA A 122 -8.77 7.81 -6.60
N THR A 123 -9.67 8.71 -6.20
CA THR A 123 -9.57 9.45 -4.93
C THR A 123 -10.84 9.34 -4.08
N CYS A 124 -10.72 9.66 -2.80
CA CYS A 124 -11.80 9.49 -1.82
C CYS A 124 -12.86 10.59 -1.91
N LYS A 125 -14.06 10.30 -1.38
CA LYS A 125 -15.18 11.26 -1.31
C LYS A 125 -14.79 12.56 -0.58
N ILE A 126 -13.98 12.45 0.48
CA ILE A 126 -13.51 13.59 1.28
C ILE A 126 -12.73 14.59 0.41
N ILE A 127 -11.79 14.10 -0.42
CA ILE A 127 -11.02 14.97 -1.33
C ILE A 127 -11.94 15.61 -2.36
N LYS A 128 -12.86 14.84 -2.95
CA LYS A 128 -13.81 15.36 -3.96
C LYS A 128 -14.72 16.47 -3.41
N GLU A 129 -15.08 16.41 -2.13
CA GLU A 129 -15.97 17.39 -1.49
C GLU A 129 -15.21 18.59 -0.92
N ASN A 130 -14.06 18.37 -0.26
CA ASN A 130 -13.31 19.44 0.43
C ASN A 130 -12.35 20.17 -0.51
N GLN A 131 -11.97 19.56 -1.63
CA GLN A 131 -11.04 20.10 -2.63
C GLN A 131 -11.64 20.00 -4.04
N ALA A 132 -12.93 20.31 -4.17
CA ALA A 132 -13.69 20.14 -5.41
C ALA A 132 -13.06 20.88 -6.61
N ASP A 133 -12.64 22.14 -6.41
CA ASP A 133 -12.01 22.95 -7.46
C ASP A 133 -10.68 22.33 -7.92
N LEU A 134 -9.83 21.93 -6.98
CA LEU A 134 -8.56 21.26 -7.28
C LEU A 134 -8.78 19.92 -7.99
N TYR A 135 -9.81 19.16 -7.58
CA TYR A 135 -10.16 17.89 -8.20
C TYR A 135 -10.62 18.06 -9.65
N GLU A 136 -11.49 19.03 -9.94
CA GLU A 136 -11.92 19.31 -11.32
C GLU A 136 -10.77 19.87 -12.18
N ASN A 137 -9.94 20.76 -11.62
CA ASN A 137 -8.73 21.25 -12.29
C ASN A 137 -7.76 20.10 -12.61
N SER A 138 -7.58 19.15 -11.69
CA SER A 138 -6.74 17.96 -11.91
C SER A 138 -7.26 17.10 -13.06
N LYS A 139 -8.58 16.92 -13.17
CA LYS A 139 -9.19 16.19 -14.30
C LYS A 139 -8.93 16.87 -15.63
N VAL A 140 -8.98 18.19 -15.68
CA VAL A 140 -8.65 18.97 -16.89
C VAL A 140 -7.16 18.86 -17.21
N ALA A 141 -6.29 19.02 -16.21
CA ALA A 141 -4.85 18.90 -16.37
C ALA A 141 -4.46 17.50 -16.88
N MET A 142 -5.04 16.44 -16.33
CA MET A 142 -4.83 15.05 -16.79
C MET A 142 -5.23 14.86 -18.26
N LYS A 143 -6.34 15.48 -18.70
CA LYS A 143 -6.73 15.45 -20.11
C LYS A 143 -5.75 16.23 -21.00
N ASN A 144 -5.09 17.24 -20.45
CA ASN A 144 -4.10 18.08 -21.12
C ASN A 144 -2.67 17.53 -21.03
N GLY A 145 -2.48 16.30 -20.52
CA GLY A 145 -1.18 15.61 -20.51
C GLY A 145 -0.45 15.61 -19.17
N LEU A 146 -1.06 16.10 -18.09
CA LEU A 146 -0.52 15.89 -16.74
C LEU A 146 -0.41 14.39 -16.45
N TYR A 147 0.79 13.94 -16.13
CA TYR A 147 1.04 12.54 -15.80
C TYR A 147 0.39 12.17 -14.46
N VAL A 148 -0.17 10.97 -14.39
CA VAL A 148 -0.72 10.40 -13.16
C VAL A 148 -0.42 8.90 -13.12
N PRO A 149 0.05 8.34 -11.99
CA PRO A 149 0.29 6.91 -11.84
C PRO A 149 -0.96 6.09 -12.15
N ILE A 150 -0.84 5.04 -12.96
CA ILE A 150 -1.98 4.22 -13.38
C ILE A 150 -1.98 2.88 -12.66
N PHE A 151 -3.12 2.52 -12.08
CA PHE A 151 -3.26 1.29 -11.30
C PHE A 151 -2.83 0.04 -12.08
N THR A 152 -3.35 -0.14 -13.30
CA THR A 152 -3.03 -1.31 -14.13
C THR A 152 -1.54 -1.43 -14.39
N ASP A 153 -0.87 -0.32 -14.68
CA ASP A 153 0.53 -0.30 -15.08
C ASP A 153 1.42 -0.68 -13.88
N TYR A 154 1.10 -0.16 -12.70
CA TYR A 154 1.80 -0.50 -11.45
C TYR A 154 1.56 -1.93 -10.99
N TYR A 155 0.33 -2.45 -11.09
CA TYR A 155 0.04 -3.85 -10.79
C TYR A 155 0.70 -4.81 -11.79
N MET A 156 0.80 -4.43 -13.08
CA MET A 156 1.56 -5.19 -14.07
C MET A 156 3.05 -5.23 -13.74
N ASN A 157 3.63 -4.11 -13.28
CA ASN A 157 5.03 -4.06 -12.84
C ASN A 157 5.25 -4.90 -11.57
N LEU A 158 4.33 -4.84 -10.61
CA LEU A 158 4.37 -5.67 -9.41
C LEU A 158 4.34 -7.17 -9.77
N ASN A 159 3.47 -7.57 -10.68
CA ASN A 159 3.33 -8.97 -11.13
C ASN A 159 4.58 -9.51 -11.85
N GLN A 160 5.40 -8.63 -12.44
CA GLN A 160 6.67 -9.02 -13.05
C GLN A 160 7.76 -9.33 -12.01
N ILE A 161 7.65 -8.79 -10.78
CA ILE A 161 8.60 -9.08 -9.70
C ILE A 161 8.40 -10.50 -9.18
N ASP A 162 7.15 -10.89 -8.93
CA ASP A 162 6.79 -12.26 -8.58
C ASP A 162 5.38 -12.55 -9.08
N PHE A 163 5.28 -13.41 -10.10
CA PHE A 163 4.01 -13.71 -10.76
C PHE A 163 2.99 -14.35 -9.81
N ARG A 164 3.43 -15.22 -8.90
CA ARG A 164 2.52 -15.97 -8.02
C ARG A 164 1.93 -15.07 -6.95
N MET A 165 2.77 -14.30 -6.27
CA MET A 165 2.31 -13.39 -5.22
C MET A 165 1.60 -12.18 -5.81
N GLY A 166 2.13 -11.60 -6.89
CA GLY A 166 1.56 -10.42 -7.55
C GLY A 166 0.13 -10.64 -8.05
N ASN A 167 -0.16 -11.78 -8.67
CA ASN A 167 -1.51 -12.09 -9.17
C ASN A 167 -2.49 -12.57 -8.08
N SER A 168 -2.02 -12.79 -6.85
CA SER A 168 -2.91 -13.10 -5.73
C SER A 168 -3.50 -11.80 -5.17
N ILE A 169 -4.81 -11.73 -5.05
CA ILE A 169 -5.53 -10.58 -4.49
C ILE A 169 -6.36 -11.09 -3.32
N LEU A 170 -6.07 -10.55 -2.14
CA LEU A 170 -6.68 -10.95 -0.87
C LEU A 170 -7.07 -9.69 -0.09
N PRO A 171 -8.05 -9.80 0.84
CA PRO A 171 -8.28 -8.75 1.83
C PRO A 171 -6.99 -8.35 2.52
N ILE A 172 -6.78 -7.05 2.76
CA ILE A 172 -5.49 -6.46 3.15
C ILE A 172 -4.79 -7.20 4.31
N ASN A 173 -5.52 -7.55 5.37
CA ASN A 173 -4.96 -8.27 6.52
C ASN A 173 -4.56 -9.71 6.16
N LYS A 174 -5.28 -10.37 5.25
CA LYS A 174 -4.90 -11.68 4.72
C LYS A 174 -3.69 -11.60 3.79
N ALA A 175 -3.58 -10.53 3.00
CA ALA A 175 -2.39 -10.26 2.18
C ALA A 175 -1.14 -10.05 3.05
N MET A 176 -1.26 -9.25 4.12
CA MET A 176 -0.22 -9.02 5.12
C MET A 176 0.20 -10.33 5.82
N LYS A 177 -0.77 -11.15 6.23
CA LYS A 177 -0.53 -12.48 6.79
C LYS A 177 0.27 -13.36 5.84
N ALA A 178 -0.17 -13.49 4.59
CA ALA A 178 0.50 -14.30 3.57
C ALA A 178 1.93 -13.80 3.28
N ALA A 179 2.16 -12.49 3.33
CA ALA A 179 3.50 -11.91 3.17
C ALA A 179 4.44 -12.32 4.32
N ILE A 180 3.96 -12.33 5.57
CA ILE A 180 4.74 -12.79 6.74
C ILE A 180 5.03 -14.29 6.61
N GLU A 181 4.03 -15.10 6.26
CA GLU A 181 4.18 -16.54 6.09
C GLU A 181 5.23 -16.88 5.02
N GLU A 182 5.24 -16.16 3.89
CA GLU A 182 6.25 -16.33 2.83
C GLU A 182 7.67 -16.03 3.35
N VAL A 183 7.85 -15.00 4.17
CA VAL A 183 9.16 -14.65 4.75
C VAL A 183 9.62 -15.71 5.75
N LEU A 184 8.76 -16.10 6.69
CA LEU A 184 9.06 -17.12 7.69
C LEU A 184 9.38 -18.47 7.03
N GLN A 185 8.56 -18.90 6.06
CA GLN A 185 8.78 -20.14 5.33
C GLN A 185 10.09 -20.11 4.54
N TYR A 186 10.47 -18.96 3.97
CA TYR A 186 11.73 -18.85 3.23
C TYR A 186 12.95 -19.08 4.13
N TYR A 187 12.97 -18.47 5.32
CA TYR A 187 14.08 -18.53 6.27
C TYR A 187 14.03 -19.72 7.25
N ALA A 188 12.92 -20.44 7.33
CA ALA A 188 12.86 -21.72 8.07
C ALA A 188 13.83 -22.78 7.51
N TYR A 189 14.16 -22.68 6.21
CA TYR A 189 15.01 -23.64 5.50
C TYR A 189 16.26 -23.02 4.87
N ARG A 190 16.54 -21.74 5.12
CA ARG A 190 17.65 -21.00 4.51
C ARG A 190 18.39 -20.16 5.55
N PRO A 191 19.69 -19.88 5.33
CA PRO A 191 20.43 -18.99 6.22
C PRO A 191 19.77 -17.62 6.30
N PHE A 192 19.88 -17.01 7.47
CA PHE A 192 19.36 -15.68 7.72
C PHE A 192 20.18 -14.65 6.92
N PRO A 193 19.60 -13.46 6.64
CA PRO A 193 20.34 -12.40 5.97
C PRO A 193 21.59 -12.03 6.75
N GLU A 194 22.63 -11.57 6.05
CA GLU A 194 23.90 -11.20 6.67
C GLU A 194 23.70 -10.22 7.84
N GLY A 195 24.31 -10.53 8.99
CA GLY A 195 24.21 -9.72 10.20
C GLY A 195 23.03 -10.06 11.13
N HIS A 196 22.13 -10.97 10.74
CA HIS A 196 21.08 -11.47 11.61
C HIS A 196 21.35 -12.91 12.07
N LYS A 197 21.38 -13.10 13.39
CA LYS A 197 21.43 -14.43 14.02
C LYS A 197 20.16 -14.65 14.82
N VAL A 198 19.68 -15.88 14.84
CA VAL A 198 18.63 -16.31 15.79
C VAL A 198 19.17 -16.05 17.20
N THR A 199 18.62 -15.06 17.90
CA THR A 199 18.67 -15.10 19.37
C THR A 199 17.68 -16.17 19.77
N ALA A 200 18.21 -17.34 20.08
CA ALA A 200 17.46 -18.46 20.64
C ALA A 200 16.81 -18.07 21.98
#